data_AF-A0A9W4TDN1-F1
#
_entry.id   AF-A0A9W4TDN1-F1
#
_cell.length_a   1.000
_cell.length_b   1.000
_cell.length_c   1.000
_cell.angle_alpha   90.00
_cell.angle_beta   90.00
_cell.angle_gamma   90.00
#
_symmetry.space_group_name_H-M   'P 1'
#
loop_
_entity.id
_entity.type
_entity.pdbx_description
1 polymer ?
#
loop_
_entity_poly.entity_id
_entity_poly.type
_entity_poly.pdbx_seq_one_letter_code
_entity_poly.pdbx_strand_id
1 'polypeptide(L)' 'MTIVGTPLSEQKIKKQQKTRAIKELEAIHKHGILHNDIREENILINDNGVIYLIDFGMASQEDTKKKRKLFEEEQLKYSD' A
#
# COMPACT_ATOMS: atom_id res chain seq x y z
N MET A 1 4.89 14.56 -16.42
CA MET A 1 3.61 14.47 -15.70
C MET A 1 3.93 14.72 -14.23
N THR A 2 3.64 15.91 -13.73
CA THR A 2 3.95 16.28 -12.34
C THR A 2 2.72 15.94 -11.50
N ILE A 3 2.86 15.03 -10.54
CA ILE A 3 1.83 14.82 -9.52
C ILE A 3 1.99 16.00 -8.55
N VAL A 4 1.06 16.95 -8.60
CA VAL A 4 1.00 18.06 -7.65
C VAL A 4 0.05 17.64 -6.53
N GLY A 5 0.59 17.48 -5.33
CA GLY A 5 -0.17 17.16 -4.13
C GLY A 5 0.59 17.67 -2.90
N THR A 6 -0.15 18.02 -1.86
CA THR A 6 0.42 18.41 -0.56
C THR A 6 0.59 17.18 0.30
N PRO A 7 1.69 17.07 1.07
CA PRO A 7 1.82 16.03 2.08
C PRO A 7 0.66 16.08 3.09
N LEU A 8 0.25 14.93 3.61
CA LEU A 8 -0.77 14.88 4.66
C LEU A 8 -0.28 15.52 5.96
N SER A 9 1.03 15.57 6.21
CA SER A 9 1.63 16.23 7.38
C SER A 9 1.29 17.72 7.48
N GLU A 10 1.01 18.37 6.35
CA GLU A 10 0.70 19.80 6.29
C GLU A 10 -0.78 20.13 6.59
N GLN A 11 -1.63 19.12 6.85
CA GLN A 11 -3.06 19.33 7.01
C GLN A 11 -3.76 18.37 7.97
N LYS A 12 -4.87 18.82 8.54
CA LYS A 12 -5.67 17.98 9.46
C LYS A 12 -6.41 16.89 8.68
N ILE A 13 -6.09 15.63 9.00
CA ILE A 13 -6.65 14.46 8.29
C ILE A 13 -8.14 14.24 8.63
N LYS A 14 -8.99 14.26 7.60
CA LYS A 14 -10.42 13.92 7.63
C LYS A 14 -10.62 12.40 7.57
N LYS A 15 -11.75 11.92 8.12
CA LYS A 15 -12.12 10.48 8.09
C LYS A 15 -12.10 9.89 6.67
N GLN A 16 -12.59 10.63 5.69
CA GLN A 16 -12.60 10.21 4.29
C GLN A 16 -11.19 9.99 3.70
N GLN A 17 -10.21 10.82 4.08
CA GLN A 17 -8.83 10.71 3.63
C GLN A 17 -8.18 9.44 4.19
N LYS A 18 -8.44 9.10 5.46
CA LYS A 18 -7.99 7.83 6.05
C LYS A 18 -8.52 6.63 5.27
N THR A 19 -9.81 6.62 4.94
CA THR A 19 -10.41 5.53 4.16
C THR A 19 -9.80 5.41 2.77
N ARG A 20 -9.47 6.53 2.10
CA ARG A 20 -8.80 6.51 0.80
C ARG A 20 -7.37 5.99 0.92
N ALA A 21 -6.60 6.42 1.91
CA ALA A 21 -5.24 5.91 2.14
C ALA A 21 -5.20 4.39 2.37
N ILE A 22 -6.17 3.85 3.11
CA ILE A 22 -6.29 2.39 3.29
C ILE A 22 -6.55 1.68 1.96
N LYS A 23 -7.41 2.25 1.10
CA LYS A 23 -7.69 1.67 -0.23
C LYS A 23 -6.47 1.70 -1.16
N GLU A 24 -5.69 2.76 -1.14
CA GLU A 24 -4.43 2.84 -1.90
C GLU A 24 -3.40 1.81 -1.39
N LEU A 25 -3.32 1.64 -0.06
CA LEU A 25 -2.47 0.63 0.56
C LEU A 25 -2.89 -0.80 0.17
N GLU A 26 -4.20 -1.08 0.20
CA GLU A 26 -4.74 -2.35 -0.31
C GLU A 26 -4.43 -2.57 -1.80
N ALA A 27 -4.43 -1.51 -2.61
CA ALA A 27 -4.13 -1.61 -4.03
C ALA A 27 -2.68 -2.05 -4.27
N ILE A 28 -1.70 -1.47 -3.57
CA ILE A 28 -0.30 -1.89 -3.70
C ILE A 28 -0.06 -3.29 -3.13
N HIS A 29 -0.74 -3.65 -2.03
CA HIS A 29 -0.67 -5.00 -1.45
C HIS A 29 -1.21 -6.07 -2.42
N LYS A 30 -2.27 -5.78 -3.17
CA LYS A 30 -2.79 -6.71 -4.22
C LYS A 30 -1.77 -6.97 -5.33
N HIS A 31 -0.86 -6.04 -5.57
CA HIS A 31 0.26 -6.19 -6.50
C HIS A 31 1.49 -6.85 -5.85
N GLY A 32 1.38 -7.28 -4.60
CA GLY A 32 2.47 -7.86 -3.83
C GLY A 32 3.54 -6.83 -3.45
N ILE A 33 3.21 -5.55 -3.37
CA ILE A 33 4.15 -4.50 -2.98
C ILE A 33 3.86 -4.11 -1.54
N LEU A 34 4.83 -4.29 -0.65
CA LEU A 34 4.81 -3.77 0.71
C LEU A 34 5.57 -2.44 0.73
N HIS A 35 4.94 -1.36 1.16
CA HIS A 35 5.57 -0.03 1.15
C HIS A 35 6.66 0.14 2.21
N ASN A 36 6.48 -0.47 3.39
CA ASN A 36 7.36 -0.46 4.56
C ASN A 36 7.69 0.91 5.19
N ASP A 37 7.28 2.03 4.59
CA ASP A 37 7.49 3.38 5.13
C ASP A 37 6.21 4.24 5.04
N ILE A 38 5.14 3.77 5.70
CA ILE A 38 3.86 4.46 5.74
C ILE A 38 3.88 5.55 6.82
N ARG A 39 4.09 6.78 6.38
CA ARG A 39 4.15 8.00 7.20
C ARG A 39 3.45 9.15 6.47
N GLU A 40 3.03 10.17 7.19
CA GLU A 40 2.21 11.27 6.62
C GLU A 40 2.94 12.11 5.56
N GLU A 41 4.28 12.12 5.58
CA GLU A 41 5.13 12.74 4.57
C GLU A 41 5.13 11.98 3.25
N ASN A 42 4.91 10.65 3.30
CA ASN A 42 4.88 9.76 2.14
C ASN A 42 3.47 9.57 1.58
N ILE A 43 2.49 10.35 2.04
CA ILE A 43 1.12 10.32 1.56
C ILE A 43 0.76 11.70 1.05
N LEU A 44 0.66 11.85 -0.27
CA LEU A 44 0.21 13.09 -0.90
C LEU A 44 -1.31 13.08 -1.09
N ILE A 45 -1.88 14.28 -1.08
CA ILE A 45 -3.26 14.50 -1.50
C ILE A 45 -3.32 15.66 -2.50
N ASN A 46 -4.10 15.49 -3.56
CA ASN A 46 -4.36 16.58 -4.50
C ASN A 46 -5.67 17.34 -4.15
N ASP A 47 -5.95 18.40 -4.90
CA ASP A 47 -7.14 19.26 -4.69
C ASP A 47 -8.47 18.50 -4.85
N ASN A 48 -8.48 17.38 -5.59
CA ASN A 48 -9.63 16.49 -5.75
C ASN A 48 -9.76 15.46 -4.60
N GLY A 49 -8.88 15.54 -3.61
CA GLY A 49 -8.80 14.64 -2.46
C GLY A 49 -8.27 13.24 -2.80
N VAL A 50 -7.67 13.05 -3.98
CA VAL A 50 -7.06 11.77 -4.38
C VAL A 50 -5.77 11.59 -3.60
N ILE A 51 -5.58 10.37 -3.07
CA ILE A 51 -4.39 10.01 -2.29
C ILE A 51 -3.35 9.37 -3.21
N TYR A 52 -2.09 9.73 -3.03
CA TYR A 52 -0.96 9.09 -3.67
C TYR A 52 0.04 8.65 -2.60
N LEU A 53 0.46 7.39 -2.66
CA LEU A 53 1.60 6.91 -1.89
C LEU A 53 2.88 7.24 -2.67
N ILE A 54 3.88 7.79 -1.99
CA ILE A 54 5.17 8.17 -2.58
C ILE A 54 6.32 7.56 -1.78
N ASP A 55 7.53 7.63 -2.33
CA ASP A 55 8.76 7.10 -1.74
C ASP A 55 8.71 5.58 -1.46
N PHE A 56 8.88 4.81 -2.53
CA PHE A 56 9.02 3.36 -2.47
C PHE A 56 10.47 2.92 -2.20
N GLY A 57 11.34 3.80 -1.68
CA GLY A 57 12.75 3.47 -1.43
C GLY A 57 12.96 2.33 -0.44
N MET A 58 12.00 2.12 0.48
CA MET A 58 11.98 1.01 1.44
C MET A 58 11.04 -0.14 1.03
N ALA A 59 10.40 -0.03 -0.14
CA ALA A 59 9.39 -0.99 -0.55
C ALA A 59 10.01 -2.36 -0.87
N SER A 60 9.26 -3.42 -0.62
CA SER A 60 9.64 -4.79 -0.96
C SER A 60 8.54 -5.49 -1.73
N GLN A 61 8.92 -6.46 -2.56
CA GLN A 61 7.97 -7.30 -3.26
C GLN A 61 7.72 -8.55 -2.43
N GLU A 62 6.51 -8.68 -1.91
CA GLU A 62 6.04 -9.92 -1.33
C GLU A 62 5.69 -10.88 -2.46
N ASP A 63 6.43 -11.99 -2.52
CA ASP A 63 6.18 -13.06 -3.47
C ASP A 63 4.97 -13.90 -3.03
N THR A 64 3.79 -13.29 -3.11
CA THR A 64 2.51 -13.88 -2.67
C THR A 64 2.18 -15.14 -3.47
N LYS A 65 2.68 -15.27 -4.70
CA LYS A 65 2.59 -16.50 -5.50
C LYS A 65 3.39 -17.62 -4.86
N LYS A 66 4.62 -17.35 -4.46
CA LYS A 66 5.48 -18.33 -3.77
C LYS A 66 4.88 -18.78 -2.45
N LYS A 67 4.38 -17.83 -1.63
CA LYS A 67 3.70 -18.16 -0.36
C LYS A 67 2.42 -18.97 -0.54
N ARG A 68 1.58 -18.65 -1.53
CA ARG A 68 0.39 -19.46 -1.85
C ARG A 68 0.77 -20.88 -2.29
N LYS A 69 1.78 -21.01 -3.16
CA LYS A 69 2.28 -22.31 -3.61
C LYS A 69 2.83 -23.14 -2.44
N LEU A 70 3.62 -22.54 -1.55
CA LEU A 70 4.12 -23.17 -0.32
C LEU A 70 2.97 -23.62 0.59
N PHE A 71 1.95 -22.78 0.77
CA PHE A 71 0.78 -23.12 1.59
C PHE A 71 -0.05 -24.27 0.98
N GLU A 72 -0.27 -24.24 -0.33
CA GLU A 72 -0.96 -25.31 -1.06
C GLU A 72 -0.18 -26.64 -0.98
N GLU A 73 1.14 -26.60 -1.18
CA GLU A 73 2.03 -27.76 -1.06
C GLU A 73 2.04 -28.34 0.37
N GLU A 74 2.04 -27.50 1.41
CA GLU A 74 1.90 -27.96 2.80
C GLU A 74 0.55 -28.62 3.05
N GLN A 75 -0.57 -28.05 2.59
CA GLN A 75 -1.90 -28.64 2.77
C GLN A 75 -2.02 -30.03 2.11
N LEU A 76 -1.45 -30.19 0.91
CA LEU A 76 -1.38 -31.48 0.20
C LEU A 76 -0.52 -32.52 0.93
N LYS A 77 0.50 -32.09 1.68
CA LYS A 77 1.38 -32.99 2.44
C LYS A 77 0.72 -33.59 3.69
N TYR A 78 -0.33 -32.96 4.20
CA TYR A 78 -1.05 -33.38 5.41
C TYR A 78 -2.47 -33.92 5.11
N SER A 79 -2.79 -34.17 3.83
CA SER A 79 -4.11 -34.68 3.43
C SER A 79 -4.20 -36.20 3.29
N ASP A 80 -3.13 -36.94 3.62
CA ASP A 80 -3.08 -38.40 3.79
C ASP A 80 -3.07 -38.79 5.27
#